data_AF-A0AA97FJC1-F1
#
_entry.id   AF-A0AA97FJC1-F1
#
_cell.length_a   1.000
_cell.length_b   1.000
_cell.length_c   1.000
_cell.angle_alpha   90.00
_cell.angle_beta   90.00
_cell.angle_gamma   90.00
#
_symmetry.space_group_name_H-M   'P 1'
#
loop_
_entity.id
_entity.type
_entity.pdbx_description
1 polymer ?
#
loop_
_entity_poly.entity_id
_entity_poly.type
_entity_poly.pdbx_seq_one_letter_code
_entity_poly.pdbx_strand_id
1 'polypeptide(L)'
;MSQQVIDFLNDLPDASEGHEVSEFGVYFDNQEVTVRVIDRGADSGHIRYTVEAWLSASTHLPPWERGNGYSSGNAAPTLELALHEVHWNAIRNEALKDD
;
A
#
# COMPACT_ATOMS: atom_id res chain seq x y z
N MET A 1 -11.77 17.31 6.17
CA MET A 1 -12.67 16.35 5.49
C MET A 1 -14.09 16.71 5.90
N SER A 2 -15.06 16.80 4.98
CA SER A 2 -16.42 17.27 5.30
C SER A 2 -17.28 16.14 5.88
N GLN A 3 -18.22 16.49 6.77
CA GLN A 3 -19.13 15.53 7.41
C GLN A 3 -19.93 14.70 6.39
N GLN A 4 -20.34 15.31 5.27
CA GLN A 4 -21.02 14.62 4.18
C GLN A 4 -20.21 13.48 3.54
N VAL A 5 -18.88 13.60 3.48
CA VAL A 5 -18.02 12.53 2.94
C VAL A 5 -17.93 11.37 3.91
N ILE A 6 -17.88 11.65 5.22
CA ILE A 6 -17.84 10.63 6.27
C ILE A 6 -19.18 9.86 6.30
N ASP A 7 -20.30 10.58 6.26
CA ASP A 7 -21.63 9.97 6.27
C ASP A 7 -21.86 9.12 5.01
N PHE A 8 -21.43 9.60 3.84
CA PHE A 8 -21.47 8.81 2.59
C PHE A 8 -20.64 7.53 2.68
N LEU A 9 -19.42 7.61 3.22
CA LEU A 9 -18.56 6.44 3.40
C LEU A 9 -19.17 5.43 4.38
N ASN A 10 -19.83 5.88 5.45
CA ASN A 10 -20.47 5.01 6.44
C ASN A 10 -21.77 4.35 5.92
N ASP A 11 -22.47 4.98 4.98
CA ASP A 11 -23.71 4.47 4.37
C ASP A 11 -23.46 3.49 3.20
N LEU A 12 -22.22 3.33 2.75
CA LEU A 12 -21.89 2.32 1.74
C LEU A 12 -22.06 0.92 2.37
N PRO A 13 -22.95 0.06 1.82
CA PRO A 13 -23.30 -1.23 2.41
C PRO A 13 -22.13 -2.22 2.57
N ASP A 14 -20.98 -1.93 1.95
CA ASP A 14 -19.74 -2.70 2.01
C ASP A 14 -18.57 -1.95 2.67
N ALA A 15 -18.78 -0.73 3.19
CA ALA A 15 -17.70 0.07 3.79
C ALA A 15 -17.39 -0.27 5.26
N SER A 16 -17.99 -1.35 5.78
CA SER A 16 -17.94 -1.71 7.20
C SER A 16 -17.14 -2.96 7.54
N GLU A 17 -16.52 -3.63 6.56
CA GLU A 17 -15.48 -4.61 6.92
C GLU A 17 -14.22 -3.83 7.29
N GLY A 18 -13.94 -3.78 8.60
CA GLY A 18 -12.72 -3.19 9.12
C GLY A 18 -11.52 -3.91 8.50
N HIS A 19 -10.79 -3.24 7.62
CA HIS A 19 -9.55 -3.77 7.08
C HIS A 19 -8.44 -3.63 8.12
N GLU A 20 -7.66 -4.69 8.32
CA GLU A 20 -6.44 -4.62 9.10
C GLU A 20 -5.34 -3.99 8.24
N VAL A 21 -4.73 -2.90 8.73
CA VAL A 21 -3.60 -2.24 8.07
C VAL A 21 -2.36 -2.46 8.92
N SER A 22 -1.35 -3.09 8.34
CA SER A 22 -0.04 -3.29 8.95
C SER A 22 1.04 -2.58 8.12
N GLU A 23 1.98 -1.94 8.80
CA GLU A 23 3.11 -1.26 8.17
C GLU A 23 4.44 -1.84 8.65
N PHE A 24 5.36 -2.03 7.71
CA PHE A 24 6.67 -2.62 7.93
C PHE A 24 7.75 -1.75 7.28
N GLY A 25 8.88 -1.56 7.98
CA GLY A 25 10.08 -0.97 7.40
C GLY A 25 11.01 -2.07 6.87
N VAL A 26 11.40 -1.98 5.61
CA VAL A 26 12.43 -2.83 5.00
C VAL A 26 13.53 -1.95 4.40
N TYR A 27 14.75 -2.45 4.31
CA TYR A 27 15.87 -1.69 3.75
C TYR A 27 16.28 -2.27 2.40
N PHE A 28 16.38 -1.41 1.39
CA PHE A 28 17.13 -1.70 0.18
C PHE A 28 18.39 -0.83 0.19
N ASP A 29 19.54 -1.49 0.33
CA ASP A 29 20.82 -0.83 0.55
C ASP A 29 20.75 0.14 1.75
N ASN A 30 20.97 1.45 1.55
CA ASN A 30 20.92 2.45 2.61
C ASN A 30 19.57 3.17 2.75
N GLN A 31 18.57 2.81 1.94
CA GLN A 31 17.27 3.47 1.92
C GLN A 31 16.21 2.61 2.60
N GLU A 32 15.46 3.24 3.50
CA GLU A 32 14.29 2.62 4.12
C GLU A 32 13.08 2.69 3.17
N VAL A 33 12.39 1.58 3.05
CA VAL A 33 11.14 1.42 2.30
C VAL A 33 10.04 1.03 3.29
N THR A 34 8.98 1.81 3.29
CA THR A 34 7.75 1.47 4.01
C THR A 34 6.93 0.52 3.14
N VAL A 35 6.52 -0.61 3.69
CA VAL A 35 5.61 -1.57 3.08
C VAL A 35 4.32 -1.60 3.90
N ARG A 36 3.20 -1.24 3.28
CA ARG A 36 1.87 -1.30 3.88
C ARG A 36 1.09 -2.47 3.32
N VAL A 37 0.57 -3.30 4.21
CA VAL A 37 -0.33 -4.41 3.91
C VAL A 37 -1.73 -4.04 4.37
N ILE A 38 -2.70 -4.20 3.48
CA ILE A 38 -4.12 -4.02 3.75
C ILE A 38 -4.78 -5.41 3.62
N ASP A 39 -5.19 -6.00 4.74
CA ASP A 39 -5.98 -7.24 4.79
C ASP A 39 -7.46 -6.88 4.97
N ARG A 40 -8.27 -7.17 3.96
CA ARG A 40 -9.71 -6.92 3.95
C ARG A 40 -10.54 -8.03 4.60
N GLY A 41 -9.89 -9.03 5.19
CA GLY A 41 -10.55 -10.17 5.83
C GLY A 41 -10.82 -11.34 4.89
N ALA A 42 -11.10 -12.50 5.48
CA ALA A 42 -11.28 -13.74 4.73
C ALA A 42 -12.47 -13.71 3.75
N ASP A 43 -13.49 -12.92 4.06
CA ASP A 43 -14.72 -12.81 3.28
C ASP A 43 -14.53 -12.06 1.95
N SER A 44 -13.47 -11.25 1.85
CA SER A 44 -13.07 -10.54 0.63
C SER A 44 -12.54 -11.46 -0.49
N GLY A 45 -12.33 -12.75 -0.23
CA GLY A 45 -12.02 -13.77 -1.23
C GLY A 45 -10.81 -13.43 -2.12
N HIS A 46 -11.07 -13.05 -3.37
CA HIS A 46 -10.04 -12.80 -4.39
C HIS A 46 -9.36 -11.42 -4.28
N ILE A 47 -9.89 -10.50 -3.48
CA ILE A 47 -9.33 -9.14 -3.29
C ILE A 47 -8.87 -8.88 -1.85
N ARG A 48 -8.62 -9.94 -1.08
CA ARG A 48 -8.32 -9.86 0.34
C ARG A 48 -7.13 -8.96 0.66
N TYR A 49 -6.01 -9.15 -0.01
CA TYR A 49 -4.77 -8.44 0.29
C TYR A 49 -4.47 -7.37 -0.75
N THR A 50 -4.03 -6.20 -0.31
CA THR A 50 -3.30 -5.23 -1.15
C THR A 50 -1.99 -4.87 -0.45
N VAL A 51 -0.91 -4.78 -1.23
CA VAL A 51 0.38 -4.31 -0.73
C VAL A 51 0.79 -3.06 -1.47
N GLU A 52 1.12 -2.03 -0.71
CA GLU A 52 1.72 -0.80 -1.18
C GLU A 52 3.14 -0.71 -0.62
N ALA A 53 4.09 -0.18 -1.38
CA ALA A 53 5.44 0.06 -0.91
C ALA A 53 5.98 1.38 -1.45
N TRP A 54 6.73 2.11 -0.62
CA TRP A 54 7.37 3.36 -1.02
C TRP A 54 8.62 3.70 -0.23
N LEU A 55 9.51 4.52 -0.79
CA LEU A 55 10.65 5.08 -0.08
C LEU A 55 10.16 5.91 1.13
N SER A 56 10.63 5.59 2.33
CA SER A 56 10.17 6.23 3.57
C SER A 56 10.42 7.75 3.58
N ALA A 57 11.49 8.22 2.91
CA ALA A 57 11.76 9.65 2.71
C ALA A 57 10.61 10.37 1.97
N SER A 58 9.85 9.66 1.13
CA SER A 58 8.74 10.19 0.33
C SER A 58 7.38 10.17 1.05
N THR A 59 7.34 9.81 2.34
CA THR A 59 6.09 9.74 3.14
C THR A 59 5.32 11.06 3.21
N HIS A 60 6.03 12.20 3.15
CA HIS A 60 5.45 13.55 3.15
C HIS A 60 4.71 13.91 1.85
N LEU A 61 4.93 13.15 0.77
CA LEU A 61 4.26 13.34 -0.51
C LEU A 61 3.01 12.45 -0.60
N PRO A 62 1.92 12.93 -1.21
CA PRO A 62 0.79 12.07 -1.53
C PRO A 62 1.19 10.99 -2.57
N PRO A 63 0.50 9.83 -2.63
CA PRO A 63 0.92 8.69 -3.45
C PRO A 63 1.20 9.02 -4.93
N TRP A 64 0.41 9.89 -5.55
CA TRP A 64 0.58 10.31 -6.94
C TRP A 64 1.81 11.19 -7.19
N GLU A 65 2.40 11.78 -6.13
CA GLU A 65 3.62 12.59 -6.18
C GLU A 65 4.87 11.81 -5.77
N ARG A 66 4.73 10.57 -5.26
CA ARG A 66 5.87 9.72 -4.85
C ARG A 66 6.68 9.15 -6.03
N GLY A 67 6.20 9.36 -7.27
CA GLY A 67 6.92 8.99 -8.49
C GLY A 67 7.29 7.51 -8.55
N ASN A 68 8.50 7.21 -9.05
CA ASN A 68 9.01 5.84 -9.14
C ASN A 68 9.36 5.23 -7.76
N GLY A 69 9.36 6.04 -6.70
CA GLY A 69 9.55 5.62 -5.32
C GLY A 69 8.28 5.07 -4.66
N TYR A 70 7.19 4.87 -5.41
CA TYR A 70 5.96 4.20 -4.95
C TYR A 70 5.58 3.08 -5.91
N SER A 71 5.12 1.96 -5.36
CA SER A 71 4.50 0.88 -6.11
C SER A 71 3.36 0.27 -5.30
N SER A 72 2.33 -0.19 -6.01
CA SER A 72 1.22 -0.93 -5.43
C SER A 72 0.88 -2.08 -6.37
N GLY A 73 0.67 -3.27 -5.80
CA GLY A 73 0.15 -4.43 -6.53
C GLY A 73 -1.37 -4.35 -6.65
N ASN A 74 -1.97 -5.17 -7.53
CA ASN A 74 -3.43 -5.29 -7.50
C ASN A 74 -3.85 -6.05 -6.23
N ALA A 75 -5.15 -6.02 -5.95
CA ALA A 75 -5.69 -6.83 -4.86
C ALA A 75 -5.62 -8.32 -5.22
N ALA A 76 -5.22 -9.15 -4.26
CA ALA A 76 -4.98 -10.58 -4.46
C ALA A 76 -5.55 -11.44 -3.32
N PRO A 77 -5.85 -12.72 -3.56
CA PRO A 77 -6.40 -13.63 -2.54
C PRO A 77 -5.42 -14.00 -1.42
N THR A 78 -4.12 -13.88 -1.67
CA THR A 78 -3.05 -14.30 -0.73
C THR A 78 -2.01 -13.19 -0.60
N LEU A 79 -1.40 -13.06 0.58
CA LEU A 79 -0.38 -12.06 0.85
C LEU A 79 0.85 -12.24 -0.06
N GLU A 80 1.26 -13.48 -0.32
CA GLU A 80 2.40 -13.80 -1.18
C GLU A 80 2.18 -13.29 -2.60
N LEU A 81 0.99 -13.51 -3.17
CA LEU A 81 0.66 -12.99 -4.49
C LEU A 81 0.63 -11.46 -4.50
N ALA A 82 0.02 -10.84 -3.48
CA ALA A 82 -0.02 -9.38 -3.37
C ALA A 82 1.41 -8.78 -3.30
N LEU A 83 2.31 -9.42 -2.54
CA LEU A 83 3.74 -9.04 -2.47
C LEU A 83 4.44 -9.23 -3.81
N HIS A 84 4.13 -10.29 -4.55
CA HIS A 84 4.70 -10.52 -5.89
C HIS A 84 4.25 -9.48 -6.92
N GLU A 85 3.05 -8.93 -6.77
CA GLU A 85 2.52 -7.92 -7.68
C GLU A 85 3.09 -6.52 -7.46
N VAL A 86 3.76 -6.27 -6.33
CA VAL A 86 4.50 -5.02 -6.12
C VAL A 86 5.68 -4.98 -7.10
N HIS A 87 5.80 -3.89 -7.86
CA HIS A 87 6.91 -3.69 -8.79
C HIS A 87 8.18 -3.24 -8.03
N TRP A 88 8.76 -4.14 -7.23
CA TRP A 88 9.93 -3.88 -6.37
C TRP A 88 11.12 -3.26 -7.10
N ASN A 89 11.32 -3.62 -8.37
CA ASN A 89 12.40 -3.05 -9.19
C ASN A 89 12.26 -1.53 -9.39
N ALA A 90 11.04 -1.00 -9.47
CA ALA A 90 10.83 0.44 -9.59
C ALA A 90 11.31 1.17 -8.33
N ILE A 91 10.90 0.67 -7.15
CA ILE A 91 11.29 1.20 -5.85
C ILE A 91 12.81 1.08 -5.66
N ARG A 92 13.39 -0.09 -5.95
CA ARG A 92 14.83 -0.32 -5.83
C ARG A 92 15.64 0.60 -6.75
N ASN A 93 15.22 0.77 -8.00
CA ASN A 93 15.92 1.65 -8.93
C ASN A 93 15.86 3.12 -8.49
N GLU A 94 14.79 3.53 -7.79
CA GLU A 94 14.71 4.86 -7.21
C GLU A 94 15.59 5.00 -5.98
N ALA A 95 15.59 4.00 -5.07
CA ALA A 95 16.47 3.96 -3.89
C ALA A 95 17.96 4.13 -4.26
N LEU A 96 18.38 3.55 -5.38
CA LEU A 96 19.76 3.56 -5.85
C LEU A 96 20.19 4.85 -6.57
N LYS A 97 19.27 5.78 -6.87
CA LYS A 97 19.63 7.06 -7.51
C LYS A 97 20.17 8.08 -6.51
N ASP A 98 19.83 7.91 -5.24
CA ASP A 98 20.16 8.82 -4.15
C ASP A 98 21.44 8.42 -3.39
N ASP A 99 22.09 7.31 -3.78
CA ASP A 99 23.44 6.89 -3.33
C ASP A 99 24.54 7.46 -4.26
#